data_AF-A0A952J142-F1
#
_entry.id   AF-A0A952J142-F1
#
_cell.length_a   1.000
_cell.length_b   1.000
_cell.length_c   1.000
_cell.angle_alpha   90.00
_cell.angle_beta   90.00
_cell.angle_gamma   90.00
#
_symmetry.space_group_name_H-M   'P 1'
#
loop_
_entity.id
_entity.type
_entity.pdbx_description
1 polymer ?
#
loop_
_entity_poly.entity_id
_entity_poly.type
_entity_poly.pdbx_seq_one_letter_code
_entity_poly.pdbx_strand_id
1 'polypeptide(L)'
;MARSSDAAFPFSLVQDKSFQLRQIRRVLLLTVFFIVQSTLVLAFFYHTLLGEIVDGNAPIFFASEDIGNLNQVIPPMGSVLSKWVLLMLAINSVVTLSIGVYIIRRLSTPMLAMRRALNDIGNGNLDVQLRVDDSREFGELVDALNGALRTINEKIDDARNFSRVAETLEDQPMPDERAVRDALTQCNEVLRFFDSGNALDSDAPDVNKRAG
;
A
#
# COMPACT_ATOMS: atom_id res chain seq x y z
N MET A 1 -11.75 -8.70 -35.70
CA MET A 1 -12.64 -8.62 -34.52
C MET A 1 -12.06 -7.60 -33.57
N ALA A 2 -12.77 -6.49 -33.37
CA ALA A 2 -12.28 -5.29 -32.73
C ALA A 2 -12.23 -5.41 -31.20
N ARG A 3 -11.14 -4.87 -30.63
CA ARG A 3 -10.86 -4.71 -29.21
C ARG A 3 -12.00 -3.97 -28.50
N SER A 4 -12.73 -4.65 -27.62
CA SER A 4 -13.34 -4.02 -26.47
C SER A 4 -12.31 -4.02 -25.33
N SER A 5 -12.26 -2.92 -24.58
CA SER A 5 -11.61 -2.73 -23.28
C SER A 5 -10.54 -1.63 -23.24
N ASP A 6 -10.89 -0.45 -23.76
CA ASP A 6 -10.61 0.79 -23.02
C ASP A 6 -11.57 0.84 -21.81
N ALA A 7 -11.33 -0.01 -20.81
CA ALA A 7 -11.94 0.16 -19.51
C ALA A 7 -11.05 1.15 -18.76
N ALA A 8 -11.58 2.35 -18.52
CA ALA A 8 -10.91 3.41 -17.78
C ALA A 8 -10.22 2.85 -16.54
N PHE A 9 -8.96 3.26 -16.38
CA PHE A 9 -8.01 2.93 -15.31
C PHE A 9 -8.58 2.84 -13.86
N PRO A 10 -9.68 3.48 -13.43
CA PRO A 10 -10.26 3.18 -12.12
C PRO A 10 -10.89 1.79 -11.97
N PHE A 11 -11.31 1.11 -13.04
CA PHE A 11 -12.10 -0.12 -12.93
C PHE A 11 -11.27 -1.42 -12.91
N SER A 12 -10.04 -1.40 -13.42
CA SER A 12 -9.13 -2.57 -13.33
C SER A 12 -8.57 -2.76 -11.90
N LEU A 13 -8.54 -1.69 -11.09
CA LEU A 13 -8.18 -1.80 -9.68
C LEU A 13 -9.19 -2.67 -8.91
N VAL A 14 -10.47 -2.66 -9.31
CA VAL A 14 -11.63 -3.31 -8.65
C VAL A 14 -11.68 -4.84 -8.88
N GLN A 15 -10.85 -5.38 -9.76
CA GLN A 15 -10.96 -6.78 -10.18
C GLN A 15 -10.39 -7.77 -9.14
N ASP A 16 -9.56 -7.31 -8.20
CA ASP A 16 -8.95 -8.17 -7.17
C ASP A 16 -9.76 -8.18 -5.86
N LYS A 17 -10.89 -8.90 -5.88
CA LYS A 17 -11.89 -8.90 -4.81
C LYS A 17 -11.34 -9.36 -3.45
N SER A 18 -10.35 -10.25 -3.40
CA SER A 18 -9.82 -10.80 -2.14
C SER A 18 -8.89 -9.81 -1.40
N PHE A 19 -8.23 -8.93 -2.15
CA PHE A 19 -7.31 -7.92 -1.63
C PHE A 19 -8.05 -6.65 -1.21
N GLN A 20 -8.96 -6.18 -2.07
CA GLN A 20 -9.74 -4.96 -1.81
C GLN A 20 -10.68 -5.10 -0.60
N LEU A 21 -11.38 -6.23 -0.44
CA LEU A 21 -12.36 -6.40 0.64
C LEU A 21 -11.73 -6.25 2.04
N ARG A 22 -10.47 -6.64 2.22
CA ARG A 22 -9.78 -6.53 3.52
C ARG A 22 -9.31 -5.11 3.81
N GLN A 23 -8.73 -4.44 2.80
CA GLN A 23 -8.27 -3.05 2.94
C GLN A 23 -9.45 -2.08 3.09
N ILE A 24 -10.50 -2.28 2.28
CA ILE A 24 -11.77 -1.56 2.43
C ILE A 24 -12.38 -1.84 3.80
N ARG A 25 -12.38 -3.08 4.31
CA ARG A 25 -12.90 -3.38 5.66
C ARG A 25 -12.12 -2.65 6.76
N ARG A 26 -10.79 -2.53 6.67
CA ARG A 26 -10.02 -1.74 7.65
C ARG A 26 -10.33 -0.26 7.55
N VAL A 27 -10.34 0.31 6.35
CA VAL A 27 -10.68 1.73 6.14
C VAL A 27 -12.11 2.00 6.61
N LEU A 28 -13.05 1.11 6.32
CA LEU A 28 -14.45 1.21 6.73
C LEU A 28 -14.62 1.09 8.25
N LEU A 29 -13.92 0.16 8.91
CA LEU A 29 -13.91 0.09 10.37
C LEU A 29 -13.35 1.37 10.99
N LEU A 30 -12.36 1.97 10.34
CA LEU A 30 -11.71 3.19 10.80
C LEU A 30 -12.60 4.42 10.62
N THR A 31 -13.29 4.54 9.48
CA THR A 31 -14.29 5.59 9.28
C THR A 31 -15.48 5.42 10.21
N VAL A 32 -15.96 4.19 10.42
CA VAL A 32 -17.01 3.90 11.41
C VAL A 32 -16.55 4.28 12.82
N PHE A 33 -15.32 3.92 13.21
CA PHE A 33 -14.75 4.32 14.50
C PHE A 33 -14.69 5.84 14.65
N PHE A 34 -14.25 6.55 13.60
CA PHE A 34 -14.20 8.02 13.58
C PHE A 34 -15.59 8.65 13.69
N ILE A 35 -16.59 8.10 12.99
CA ILE A 35 -17.98 8.54 13.08
C ILE A 35 -18.50 8.32 14.50
N VAL A 36 -18.33 7.14 15.08
CA VAL A 36 -18.75 6.82 16.45
C VAL A 36 -18.10 7.76 17.45
N GLN A 37 -16.78 7.98 17.34
CA GLN A 37 -16.06 8.91 18.22
C GLN A 37 -16.57 10.35 18.07
N SER A 38 -16.81 10.81 16.84
CA SER A 38 -17.38 12.14 16.58
C SER A 38 -18.79 12.28 17.14
N THR A 39 -19.65 11.26 16.97
CA THR A 39 -21.00 11.22 17.51
C THR A 39 -21.02 11.23 19.03
N LEU A 40 -20.15 10.46 19.69
CA LEU A 40 -20.05 10.45 21.15
C LEU A 40 -19.65 11.83 21.69
N VAL A 41 -18.67 12.48 21.05
CA VAL A 41 -18.24 13.82 21.46
C VAL A 41 -19.37 14.84 21.27
N LEU A 42 -20.10 14.77 20.16
CA LEU A 42 -21.25 15.64 19.92
C LEU A 42 -22.39 15.40 20.92
N ALA A 43 -22.70 14.13 21.22
CA ALA A 43 -23.73 13.78 22.20
C ALA A 43 -23.36 14.27 23.61
N PHE A 44 -22.10 14.11 23.99
CA PHE A 44 -21.58 14.61 25.26
C PHE A 44 -21.66 16.13 25.34
N PHE A 45 -21.23 16.82 24.28
CA PHE A 45 -21.31 18.28 24.17
C PHE A 45 -22.77 18.75 24.30
N TYR A 46 -23.69 18.12 23.58
CA TYR A 46 -25.11 18.45 23.61
C TYR A 46 -25.73 18.25 25.00
N HIS A 47 -25.44 17.13 25.67
CA HIS A 47 -25.92 16.88 27.03
C HIS A 47 -25.41 17.93 28.03
N THR A 48 -24.14 18.34 27.89
CA THR A 48 -23.53 19.34 28.78
C THR A 48 -24.11 20.73 28.53
N LEU A 49 -24.22 21.14 27.26
CA LEU A 49 -24.79 22.43 26.87
C LEU A 49 -26.27 22.55 27.26
N LEU A 50 -27.05 21.49 27.00
CA LEU A 50 -28.44 21.44 27.43
C LEU A 50 -28.55 21.45 28.95
N GLY A 51 -27.69 20.76 29.69
CA GLY A 51 -27.67 20.80 31.14
C GLY A 51 -27.48 22.22 31.66
N GLU A 52 -26.48 22.95 31.15
CA GLU A 52 -26.25 24.35 31.54
C GLU A 52 -27.39 25.31 31.10
N ILE A 53 -28.07 25.02 29.98
CA ILE A 53 -29.24 25.78 29.52
C ILE A 53 -30.48 25.49 30.39
N VAL A 54 -30.72 24.22 30.73
CA VAL A 54 -31.89 23.76 31.49
C VAL A 54 -31.77 24.10 32.98
N ASP A 55 -30.57 24.14 33.54
CA ASP A 55 -30.30 24.59 34.91
C ASP A 55 -30.47 26.12 35.09
N GLY A 56 -30.97 26.83 34.07
CA GLY A 56 -31.56 28.17 34.21
C GLY A 56 -30.60 29.35 34.00
N ASN A 57 -29.39 29.12 33.47
CA ASN A 57 -28.40 30.18 33.24
C ASN A 57 -28.38 30.75 31.81
N ALA A 58 -29.24 30.26 30.91
CA ALA A 58 -29.45 30.84 29.58
C ALA A 58 -30.84 31.50 29.53
N PRO A 59 -30.94 32.84 29.68
CA PRO A 59 -32.20 33.54 29.51
C PRO A 59 -32.65 33.33 28.07
N ILE A 60 -33.81 32.70 27.91
CA ILE A 60 -34.45 32.51 26.62
C ILE A 60 -34.57 33.89 25.95
N PHE A 61 -34.01 34.02 24.74
CA PHE A 61 -33.92 35.22 23.90
C PHE A 61 -35.28 35.83 23.50
N PHE A 62 -36.10 36.23 24.46
CA PHE A 62 -37.41 36.87 24.23
C PHE A 62 -37.58 38.23 24.92
N ALA A 63 -36.56 38.77 25.59
CA ALA A 63 -36.58 40.14 26.10
C ALA A 63 -35.55 40.98 25.34
N SER A 64 -35.99 41.75 24.36
CA SER A 64 -35.17 42.69 23.58
C SER A 64 -34.59 43.85 24.40
N GLU A 65 -34.95 43.97 25.68
CA GLU A 65 -34.70 45.16 26.49
C GLU A 65 -33.50 45.04 27.45
N ASP A 66 -33.02 43.83 27.77
CA ASP A 66 -31.96 43.60 28.77
C ASP A 66 -30.58 43.19 28.23
N ILE A 67 -30.37 43.26 26.91
CA ILE A 67 -29.10 42.90 26.25
C ILE A 67 -27.90 43.72 26.79
N GLY A 68 -28.14 44.93 27.30
CA GLY A 68 -27.10 45.80 27.87
C GLY A 68 -26.54 45.33 29.23
N ASN A 69 -27.36 44.66 30.06
CA ASN A 69 -26.96 44.24 31.41
C ASN A 69 -26.47 42.79 31.47
N LEU A 70 -26.76 41.98 30.44
CA LEU A 70 -26.36 40.57 30.36
C LEU A 70 -24.84 40.35 30.19
N ASN A 71 -24.10 41.38 29.75
CA ASN A 71 -22.65 41.31 29.58
C ASN A 71 -21.87 41.26 30.92
N GLN A 72 -22.54 41.51 32.06
CA GLN A 72 -21.91 41.45 33.40
C GLN A 72 -22.21 40.17 34.18
N VAL A 73 -23.25 39.41 33.79
CA VAL A 73 -23.74 38.24 34.56
C VAL A 73 -23.49 36.91 33.86
N ILE A 74 -23.35 36.92 32.53
CA ILE A 74 -23.05 35.68 31.79
C ILE A 74 -21.52 35.49 31.82
N PRO A 75 -20.97 34.51 32.59
CA PRO A 75 -19.58 34.12 32.40
C PRO A 75 -19.39 33.79 30.91
N PRO A 76 -18.34 34.31 30.25
CA PRO A 76 -18.26 34.25 28.80
C PRO A 76 -18.36 32.80 28.36
N MET A 77 -19.46 32.46 27.68
CA MET A 77 -19.71 31.15 27.06
C MET A 77 -18.49 30.73 26.21
N GLY A 78 -17.72 31.68 25.69
CA GLY A 78 -16.45 31.42 25.01
C GLY A 78 -15.40 30.68 25.84
N SER A 79 -15.38 30.82 27.18
CA SER A 79 -14.39 30.14 28.04
C SER A 79 -14.68 28.65 28.21
N VAL A 80 -15.96 28.26 28.36
CA VAL A 80 -16.38 26.86 28.39
C VAL A 80 -16.32 26.26 26.99
N LEU A 81 -16.81 26.97 25.97
CA LEU A 81 -16.77 26.51 24.58
C LEU A 81 -15.32 26.27 24.10
N SER A 82 -14.40 27.18 24.40
CA SER A 82 -12.99 27.03 24.01
C SER A 82 -12.29 25.85 24.70
N LYS A 83 -12.55 25.61 25.99
CA LYS A 83 -12.04 24.42 26.70
C LYS A 83 -12.55 23.13 26.07
N TRP A 84 -13.82 23.07 25.69
CA TRP A 84 -14.43 21.91 25.04
C TRP A 84 -13.92 21.70 23.61
N VAL A 85 -13.81 22.75 22.81
CA VAL A 85 -13.22 22.69 21.46
C VAL A 85 -11.76 22.23 21.54
N LEU A 86 -11.00 22.71 22.52
CA LEU A 86 -9.63 22.29 22.74
C LEU A 86 -9.55 20.80 23.15
N LEU A 87 -10.46 20.33 24.00
CA LEU A 87 -10.55 18.91 24.36
C LEU A 87 -10.91 18.04 23.14
N MET A 88 -11.89 18.47 22.34
CA MET A 88 -12.32 17.79 21.11
C MET A 88 -11.18 17.71 20.09
N LEU A 89 -10.43 18.80 19.93
CA LEU A 89 -9.24 18.86 19.07
C LEU A 89 -8.15 17.92 19.58
N ALA A 90 -7.89 17.90 20.89
CA ALA A 90 -6.90 17.02 21.49
C ALA A 90 -7.24 15.54 21.26
N ILE A 91 -8.50 15.14 21.49
CA ILE A 91 -8.95 13.76 21.25
C ILE A 91 -8.80 13.38 19.77
N ASN A 92 -9.29 14.22 18.85
CA ASN A 92 -9.17 13.96 17.42
C ASN A 92 -7.71 13.87 16.98
N SER A 93 -6.84 14.74 17.50
CA SER A 93 -5.41 14.73 17.19
C SER A 93 -4.77 13.42 17.65
N VAL A 94 -5.01 12.98 18.89
CA VAL A 94 -4.47 11.73 19.43
C VAL A 94 -4.95 10.52 18.63
N VAL A 95 -6.25 10.45 18.31
CA VAL A 95 -6.82 9.35 17.52
C VAL A 95 -6.21 9.31 16.12
N THR A 96 -6.14 10.46 15.44
CA THR A 96 -5.59 10.58 14.08
C THR A 96 -4.10 10.19 14.06
N LEU A 97 -3.32 10.65 15.04
CA LEU A 97 -1.91 10.32 15.15
C LEU A 97 -1.70 8.82 15.42
N SER A 98 -2.48 8.26 16.35
CA SER A 98 -2.40 6.84 16.74
C SER A 98 -2.69 5.94 15.54
N ILE A 99 -3.72 6.28 14.77
CA ILE A 99 -4.08 5.58 13.53
C ILE A 99 -2.98 5.70 12.49
N GLY A 100 -2.46 6.91 12.24
CA GLY A 100 -1.40 7.14 11.28
C GLY A 100 -0.15 6.31 11.59
N VAL A 101 0.28 6.34 12.86
CA VAL A 101 1.41 5.55 13.35
C VAL A 101 1.14 4.04 13.23
N TYR A 102 -0.08 3.59 13.54
CA TYR A 102 -0.46 2.19 13.40
C TYR A 102 -0.35 1.71 11.95
N ILE A 103 -0.89 2.48 11.00
CA ILE A 103 -0.84 2.14 9.56
C ILE A 103 0.62 2.12 9.07
N ILE A 104 1.41 3.15 9.40
CA ILE A 104 2.81 3.23 8.98
C ILE A 104 3.59 2.04 9.51
N ARG A 105 3.50 1.73 10.81
CA ARG A 105 4.23 0.58 11.38
C ARG A 105 3.83 -0.75 10.76
N ARG A 106 2.55 -0.93 10.40
CA ARG A 106 2.04 -2.16 9.78
C ARG A 106 2.54 -2.33 8.34
N LEU A 107 2.74 -1.25 7.60
CA LEU A 107 3.16 -1.28 6.18
C LEU A 107 4.68 -1.16 5.99
N SER A 108 5.36 -0.35 6.81
CA SER A 108 6.78 -0.05 6.63
C SER A 108 7.68 -1.27 6.84
N THR A 109 7.37 -2.13 7.82
CA THR A 109 8.18 -3.33 8.10
C THR A 109 8.25 -4.30 6.92
N PRO A 110 7.11 -4.75 6.33
CA PRO A 110 7.16 -5.66 5.18
C PRO A 110 7.75 -4.99 3.93
N MET A 111 7.46 -3.71 3.68
CA MET A 111 8.07 -3.00 2.54
C MET A 111 9.58 -2.89 2.64
N LEU A 112 10.13 -2.65 3.84
CA LEU A 112 11.56 -2.56 4.04
C LEU A 112 12.24 -3.92 3.84
N ALA A 113 11.61 -5.00 4.30
CA ALA A 113 12.09 -6.36 4.09
C ALA A 113 12.14 -6.72 2.59
N MET A 114 11.07 -6.43 1.84
CA MET A 114 11.04 -6.65 0.39
C MET A 114 12.07 -5.81 -0.34
N ARG A 115 12.24 -4.53 0.02
CA ARG A 115 13.27 -3.67 -0.58
C ARG A 115 14.67 -4.22 -0.38
N ARG A 116 14.98 -4.74 0.82
CA ARG A 116 16.29 -5.33 1.12
C ARG A 116 16.50 -6.59 0.29
N ALA A 117 15.53 -7.50 0.25
CA ALA A 117 15.62 -8.70 -0.56
C ALA A 117 15.83 -8.39 -2.05
N LEU A 118 15.07 -7.44 -2.61
CA LEU A 118 15.25 -6.99 -3.99
C LEU A 118 16.63 -6.38 -4.26
N ASN A 119 17.18 -5.65 -3.29
CA ASN A 119 18.53 -5.10 -3.41
C ASN A 119 19.60 -6.19 -3.35
N ASP A 120 19.44 -7.20 -2.50
CA ASP A 120 20.34 -8.34 -2.41
C ASP A 120 20.31 -9.18 -3.71
N ILE A 121 19.11 -9.37 -4.29
CA ILE A 121 18.91 -9.99 -5.61
C ILE A 121 19.62 -9.19 -6.70
N GLY A 122 19.48 -7.85 -6.71
CA GLY A 122 20.17 -6.97 -7.65
C GLY A 122 21.70 -7.06 -7.55
N ASN A 123 22.23 -7.44 -6.39
CA ASN A 123 23.66 -7.67 -6.16
C ASN A 123 24.12 -9.11 -6.51
N GLY A 124 23.22 -9.94 -7.05
CA GLY A 124 23.52 -11.32 -7.46
C GLY A 124 23.39 -12.35 -6.34
N ASN A 125 22.86 -11.99 -5.16
CA ASN A 125 22.57 -12.93 -4.10
C ASN A 125 21.11 -13.42 -4.20
N LEU A 126 20.93 -14.65 -4.70
CA LEU A 126 19.62 -15.25 -4.96
C LEU A 126 19.19 -16.28 -3.91
N ASP A 127 19.98 -16.47 -2.85
CA ASP A 127 19.64 -17.36 -1.72
C ASP A 127 18.74 -16.68 -0.67
N VAL A 128 18.24 -15.48 -0.97
CA VAL A 128 17.41 -14.71 -0.04
C VAL A 128 15.98 -15.21 -0.06
N GLN A 129 15.59 -15.92 1.00
CA GLN A 129 14.21 -16.32 1.25
C GLN A 129 13.50 -15.28 2.11
N LEU A 130 12.46 -14.66 1.57
CA LEU A 130 11.58 -13.79 2.34
C LEU A 130 10.67 -14.68 3.21
N ARG A 131 10.82 -14.58 4.53
CA ARG A 131 9.92 -15.24 5.47
C ARG A 131 8.56 -14.57 5.40
N VAL A 132 7.53 -15.37 5.14
CA VAL A 132 6.13 -14.95 5.30
C VAL A 132 5.89 -14.71 6.79
N ASP A 133 5.85 -13.43 7.17
CA ASP A 133 5.33 -13.07 8.49
C ASP A 133 3.79 -13.17 8.45
N ASP A 134 3.15 -13.29 9.62
CA ASP A 134 1.72 -13.61 9.82
C ASP A 134 0.76 -12.57 9.20
N SER A 135 1.29 -11.50 8.61
CA SER A 135 0.57 -10.58 7.73
C SER A 135 0.21 -11.26 6.40
N ARG A 136 -0.87 -12.05 6.39
CA ARG A 136 -1.45 -12.72 5.20
C ARG A 136 -1.66 -11.83 3.97
N GLU A 137 -1.66 -10.50 4.12
CA GLU A 137 -1.78 -9.55 3.01
C GLU A 137 -0.46 -9.39 2.23
N PHE A 138 0.67 -9.52 2.89
CA PHE A 138 1.99 -9.50 2.25
C PHE A 138 2.52 -10.90 1.97
N GLY A 139 1.95 -11.93 2.61
CA GLY A 139 2.31 -13.33 2.36
C GLY A 139 2.17 -13.73 0.90
N GLU A 140 1.05 -13.41 0.26
CA GLU A 140 0.83 -13.72 -1.16
C GLU A 140 1.85 -13.03 -2.09
N LEU A 141 2.22 -11.78 -1.79
CA LEU A 141 3.25 -11.05 -2.52
C LEU A 141 4.64 -11.65 -2.31
N VAL A 142 4.94 -12.04 -1.06
CA VAL A 142 6.18 -12.73 -0.71
C VAL A 142 6.25 -14.11 -1.38
N ASP A 143 5.15 -14.85 -1.43
CA ASP A 143 5.06 -16.15 -2.09
C ASP A 143 5.26 -16.02 -3.60
N ALA A 144 4.63 -15.03 -4.23
CA ALA A 144 4.84 -14.72 -5.65
C ALA A 144 6.30 -14.35 -5.93
N LEU A 145 6.92 -13.52 -5.08
CA LEU A 145 8.32 -13.14 -5.21
C LEU A 145 9.28 -14.33 -5.00
N ASN A 146 9.03 -15.16 -3.99
CA ASN A 146 9.79 -16.39 -3.75
C ASN A 146 9.65 -17.38 -4.92
N GLY A 147 8.46 -17.49 -5.52
CA GLY A 147 8.22 -18.28 -6.73
C GLY A 147 9.05 -17.78 -7.91
N ALA A 148 9.05 -16.46 -8.15
CA ALA A 148 9.87 -15.86 -9.19
C ALA A 148 11.38 -16.10 -8.96
N LEU A 149 11.84 -15.99 -7.71
CA LEU A 149 13.23 -16.26 -7.34
C LEU A 149 13.63 -17.71 -7.59
N ARG A 150 12.76 -18.66 -7.27
CA ARG A 150 13.00 -20.08 -7.58
C ARG A 150 13.16 -20.30 -9.08
N THR A 151 12.28 -19.74 -9.90
CA THR A 151 12.38 -19.86 -11.36
C THR A 151 13.68 -19.24 -11.90
N ILE A 152 14.10 -18.09 -11.36
CA ILE A 152 15.38 -17.47 -11.74
C ILE A 152 16.56 -18.36 -11.37
N ASN A 153 16.58 -18.91 -10.15
CA ASN A 153 17.64 -19.83 -9.71
C ASN A 153 17.71 -21.10 -10.57
N GLU A 154 16.56 -21.72 -10.86
CA GLU A 154 16.49 -22.89 -11.75
C GLU A 154 17.10 -22.58 -13.14
N LYS A 155 16.79 -21.41 -13.71
CA LYS A 155 17.35 -21.01 -15.02
C LYS A 155 18.84 -20.68 -14.99
N ILE A 156 19.35 -20.17 -13.88
CA ILE A 156 20.79 -19.92 -13.71
C ILE A 156 21.54 -21.26 -13.57
N ASP A 157 20.98 -22.21 -12.85
CA ASP A 157 21.55 -23.55 -12.71
C ASP A 157 21.55 -24.31 -14.04
N ASP A 158 20.47 -24.22 -14.83
CA ASP A 158 20.41 -24.73 -16.20
C ASP A 158 21.55 -24.15 -17.07
N ALA A 159 21.70 -22.81 -17.08
CA ALA A 159 22.75 -22.13 -17.84
C ALA A 159 24.17 -22.57 -17.41
N ARG A 160 24.40 -22.71 -16.10
CA ARG A 160 25.69 -23.18 -15.56
C ARG A 160 26.00 -24.61 -15.98
N ASN A 161 25.00 -25.49 -15.98
CA ASN A 161 25.17 -26.87 -16.42
C ASN A 161 25.49 -26.93 -17.93
N PHE A 162 24.80 -26.16 -18.77
CA PHE A 162 25.10 -26.09 -20.21
C PHE A 162 26.49 -25.54 -20.49
N SER A 163 26.91 -24.49 -19.78
CA SER A 163 28.27 -23.94 -19.90
C SER A 163 29.33 -24.98 -19.54
N ARG A 164 29.11 -25.77 -18.47
CA ARG A 164 30.03 -26.85 -18.08
C ARG A 164 30.08 -27.97 -19.12
N VAL A 165 28.94 -28.36 -19.70
CA VAL A 165 28.89 -29.36 -20.77
C VAL A 165 29.64 -28.85 -22.00
N ALA A 166 29.43 -27.59 -22.40
CA ALA A 166 30.14 -26.98 -23.51
C ALA A 166 31.67 -26.97 -23.30
N GLU A 167 32.13 -26.62 -22.10
CA GLU A 167 33.56 -26.64 -21.74
C GLU A 167 34.15 -28.06 -21.83
N THR A 168 33.43 -29.08 -21.35
CA THR A 168 33.88 -30.49 -21.46
C THR A 168 33.87 -31.06 -22.89
N LEU A 169 33.09 -30.46 -23.80
CA LEU A 169 33.08 -30.84 -25.21
C LEU A 169 34.27 -30.25 -25.96
N GLU A 170 34.78 -29.08 -25.54
CA GLU A 170 35.91 -28.40 -26.15
C GLU A 170 37.25 -29.15 -25.91
N ASP A 171 37.38 -29.84 -24.79
CA ASP A 171 38.55 -30.67 -24.44
C ASP A 171 38.60 -32.06 -25.13
N GLN A 172 37.59 -32.42 -25.92
CA GLN A 172 37.57 -33.70 -26.65
C GLN A 172 38.26 -33.60 -28.01
N PRO A 173 39.09 -34.59 -28.41
CA PRO A 173 39.91 -34.53 -29.62
C PRO A 173 39.14 -34.49 -30.95
N MET A 174 37.81 -34.61 -30.93
CA MET A 174 36.87 -34.19 -31.97
C MET A 174 35.50 -33.99 -31.31
N PRO A 175 35.07 -32.75 -31.01
CA PRO A 175 33.76 -32.49 -30.45
C PRO A 175 32.69 -32.96 -31.44
N ASP A 176 31.72 -33.78 -30.99
CA ASP A 176 30.58 -34.14 -31.82
C ASP A 176 29.81 -32.87 -32.20
N GLU A 177 29.82 -32.53 -33.50
CA GLU A 177 29.26 -31.30 -34.05
C GLU A 177 27.77 -31.13 -33.68
N ARG A 178 27.06 -32.25 -33.46
CA ARG A 178 25.67 -32.25 -33.00
C ARG A 178 25.55 -31.84 -31.53
N ALA A 179 26.39 -32.42 -30.67
CA ALA A 179 26.39 -32.12 -29.24
C ALA A 179 26.71 -30.63 -28.95
N VAL A 180 27.64 -30.05 -29.71
CA VAL A 180 27.98 -28.62 -29.59
C VAL A 180 26.82 -27.72 -30.06
N ARG A 181 26.17 -28.06 -31.18
CA ARG A 181 24.99 -27.31 -31.67
C ARG A 181 23.83 -27.37 -30.69
N ASP A 182 23.58 -28.53 -30.09
CA ASP A 182 22.50 -28.71 -29.12
C ASP A 182 22.76 -27.88 -27.85
N ALA A 183 24.00 -27.88 -27.34
CA ALA A 183 24.39 -27.05 -26.19
C ALA A 183 24.23 -25.54 -26.48
N LEU A 184 24.66 -25.07 -27.66
CA LEU A 184 24.48 -23.68 -28.07
C LEU A 184 23.00 -23.29 -28.21
N THR A 185 22.18 -24.21 -28.71
CA THR A 185 20.73 -24.00 -28.85
C THR A 185 20.06 -23.85 -27.48
N GLN A 186 20.42 -24.71 -26.53
CA GLN A 186 19.92 -24.65 -25.15
C GLN A 186 20.37 -23.38 -24.40
N CYS A 187 21.63 -22.97 -24.56
CA CYS A 187 22.10 -21.67 -24.04
C CYS A 187 21.31 -20.49 -24.63
N ASN A 188 21.06 -20.49 -25.94
CA ASN A 188 20.29 -19.44 -26.60
C ASN A 188 18.83 -19.39 -26.08
N GLU A 189 18.21 -20.55 -25.85
CA GLU A 189 16.87 -20.62 -25.27
C GLU A 189 16.80 -19.99 -23.87
N VAL A 190 17.78 -20.26 -23.01
CA VAL A 190 17.86 -19.64 -21.68
C VAL A 190 18.10 -18.13 -21.78
N LEU A 191 18.97 -17.67 -22.68
CA LEU A 191 19.21 -16.24 -22.90
C LEU A 191 17.96 -15.52 -23.41
N ARG A 192 17.18 -16.17 -24.29
CA ARG A 192 15.92 -15.62 -24.83
C ARG A 192 14.87 -15.41 -23.74
N PHE A 193 14.85 -16.25 -22.69
CA PHE A 193 13.99 -16.03 -21.52
C PHE A 193 14.32 -14.69 -20.83
N PHE A 194 15.60 -14.35 -20.65
CA PHE A 194 16.00 -13.07 -20.05
C PHE A 194 15.77 -11.86 -20.99
N ASP A 195 15.93 -12.04 -22.30
CA ASP A 195 15.71 -10.96 -23.29
C ASP A 195 14.21 -10.64 -23.47
N SER A 196 13.33 -11.63 -23.32
CA SER A 196 11.88 -11.46 -23.43
C SER A 196 11.29 -10.52 -22.36
N GLY A 197 11.98 -10.31 -21.24
CA GLY A 197 11.61 -9.33 -20.21
C GLY A 197 11.88 -7.87 -20.60
N ASN A 198 12.93 -7.59 -21.40
CA ASN A 198 13.26 -6.23 -21.84
C ASN A 198 12.36 -5.74 -22.99
N ALA A 199 11.84 -6.65 -23.81
CA ALA A 199 10.98 -6.32 -24.94
C ALA A 199 9.61 -5.76 -24.52
N LEU A 200 9.16 -6.00 -23.28
CA LEU A 200 7.89 -5.46 -22.77
C LEU A 200 7.98 -4.00 -22.31
N ASP A 201 9.19 -3.47 -22.05
CA ASP A 201 9.41 -2.08 -21.62
C ASP A 201 9.76 -1.16 -22.83
N SER A 202 10.24 -1.72 -23.94
CA SER A 202 10.63 -0.96 -25.14
C SER A 202 9.49 -0.68 -26.13
N ASP A 203 8.30 -1.26 -25.93
CA ASP A 203 7.13 -1.09 -26.81
C ASP A 203 6.09 -0.11 -26.22
N ALA A 204 6.46 0.65 -25.19
CA ALA A 204 5.71 1.82 -24.76
C ALA A 204 5.73 2.86 -25.90
N PRO A 205 4.59 3.22 -26.51
CA PRO A 205 4.59 4.14 -27.63
C PRO A 205 5.13 5.50 -27.18
N ASP A 206 6.13 6.00 -27.91
CA ASP A 206 6.68 7.34 -27.77
C ASP A 206 5.57 8.39 -28.03
N VAL A 207 4.89 8.82 -26.97
CA VAL A 207 3.79 9.80 -27.00
C VAL A 207 4.29 11.21 -27.37
N ASN A 208 5.60 11.44 -27.52
CA ASN A 208 6.15 12.78 -27.70
C ASN A 208 6.59 13.15 -29.12
N LYS A 209 5.86 12.69 -30.15
CA LYS A 209 6.08 13.12 -31.55
C LYS A 209 4.81 13.57 -32.28
N ARG A 210 3.97 14.41 -31.65
CA ARG A 210 2.98 15.24 -32.35
C ARG A 210 2.71 16.56 -31.62
N ALA A 211 3.71 17.44 -31.59
CA ALA A 211 3.50 18.87 -31.36
C ALA A 211 4.59 19.62 -32.14
N GLY A 212 4.31 19.86 -33.41
CA GLY A 212 5.11 20.64 -34.36
C GLY A 212 4.22 21.02 -35.53
#